data_AF-A0A533SS17-F1
#
_entry.id   AF-A0A533SS17-F1
#
_cell.length_a   1.000
_cell.length_b   1.000
_cell.length_c   1.000
_cell.angle_alpha   90.00
_cell.angle_beta   90.00
_cell.angle_gamma   90.00
#
_symmetry.space_group_name_H-M   'P 1'
#
loop_
_entity.id
_entity.type
_entity.pdbx_description
1 polymer ?
#
loop_
_entity_poly.entity_id
_entity_poly.type
_entity_poly.pdbx_seq_one_letter_code
_entity_poly.pdbx_strand_id
1 'polypeptide(L)'
;MVVDVVNMEGQKVSTVELPPAIFEALIDVDLMHQAHVRQLTNARLGTHDTKTRSEVAGGGRKPWKQKGTGRARQGSTRAPHWKGGGGVHT
;
A
#
# COMPACT_ATOMS: atom_id res chain seq x y z
N MET A 1 -9.97 16.33 -35.04
CA MET A 1 -8.64 17.00 -34.86
C MET A 1 -7.65 16.54 -35.94
N VAL A 2 -6.93 17.46 -36.62
CA VAL A 2 -5.91 17.13 -37.65
C VAL A 2 -4.52 17.38 -37.07
N VAL A 3 -3.60 16.42 -37.22
CA VAL A 3 -2.24 16.50 -36.67
C VAL A 3 -1.20 16.25 -37.77
N ASP A 4 -0.12 17.02 -37.73
CA ASP A 4 1.00 16.89 -38.67
C ASP A 4 1.91 15.72 -38.28
N VAL A 5 2.27 14.89 -39.27
CA VAL A 5 3.28 13.84 -39.15
C VAL A 5 4.62 14.40 -39.59
N VAL A 6 5.61 14.33 -38.70
CA VAL A 6 6.95 14.86 -38.91
C VAL A 6 7.94 13.71 -39.03
N ASN A 7 8.88 13.78 -39.98
CA ASN A 7 9.98 12.81 -40.09
C ASN A 7 11.06 13.06 -39.02
N MET A 8 12.02 12.13 -38.91
CA MET A 8 13.17 12.23 -37.99
C MET A 8 14.03 13.48 -38.22
N GLU A 9 13.93 14.10 -39.40
CA GLU A 9 14.66 15.31 -39.79
C GLU A 9 13.87 16.60 -39.50
N GLY A 10 12.67 16.48 -38.91
CA GLY A 10 11.82 17.61 -38.55
C GLY A 10 10.97 18.19 -39.70
N GLN A 11 10.92 17.52 -40.87
CA GLN A 11 10.11 17.92 -42.01
C GLN A 11 8.71 17.29 -41.95
N LYS A 12 7.67 18.08 -42.29
CA LYS A 12 6.28 17.62 -42.36
C LYS A 12 6.09 16.72 -43.58
N VAL A 13 5.67 15.48 -43.36
CA VAL A 13 5.51 14.48 -44.43
C VAL A 13 4.05 14.35 -44.84
N SER A 14 3.13 14.34 -43.88
CA SER A 14 1.70 14.19 -44.13
C SER A 14 0.86 14.71 -42.96
N THR A 15 -0.45 14.80 -43.16
CA THR A 15 -1.44 15.13 -42.13
C THR A 15 -2.32 13.93 -41.87
N VAL A 16 -2.66 13.69 -40.60
CA VAL A 16 -3.54 12.60 -40.17
C VAL A 16 -4.73 13.16 -39.41
N GLU A 17 -5.92 12.69 -39.76
CA GLU A 17 -7.14 13.00 -39.03
C GLU A 17 -7.35 12.00 -37.88
N LEU A 18 -7.49 12.52 -36.67
CA LEU A 18 -7.71 11.72 -35.47
C LEU A 18 -9.20 11.48 -35.22
N PRO A 19 -9.61 10.27 -34.80
CA PRO A 19 -10.99 9.95 -34.49
C PRO A 19 -11.58 10.87 -33.40
N PRO A 20 -12.69 11.59 -33.68
CA PRO A 20 -13.24 12.56 -32.72
C PRO A 20 -13.75 11.89 -31.44
N ALA A 21 -14.25 10.65 -31.53
CA ALA A 21 -14.76 9.91 -30.37
C ALA A 21 -13.74 9.69 -29.25
N ILE A 22 -12.44 9.67 -29.55
CA ILE A 22 -11.37 9.46 -28.57
C ILE A 22 -10.75 10.79 -28.14
N PHE A 23 -10.48 11.67 -29.10
CA PHE A 23 -9.69 12.88 -28.87
C PHE A 23 -10.53 14.13 -28.56
N GLU A 24 -11.84 14.09 -28.81
CA GLU A 24 -12.79 15.17 -28.52
C GLU A 24 -13.83 14.71 -27.48
N ALA A 25 -13.54 13.63 -26.75
CA ALA A 25 -14.36 13.18 -25.63
C ALA A 25 -14.39 14.22 -24.52
N LEU A 26 -15.53 14.36 -23.84
CA LEU A 26 -15.67 15.24 -22.68
C LEU A 26 -14.73 14.79 -21.56
N ILE A 27 -13.96 15.73 -21.04
CA ILE A 27 -13.01 15.47 -19.96
C ILE A 27 -13.77 15.38 -18.63
N ASP A 28 -13.72 14.22 -18.00
CA ASP A 28 -14.17 13.99 -16.63
C ASP A 28 -12.95 13.97 -15.70
N VAL A 29 -12.75 15.08 -14.97
CA VAL A 29 -11.60 15.26 -14.07
C VAL A 29 -11.63 14.28 -12.89
N ASP A 30 -12.82 13.97 -12.38
CA ASP A 30 -12.97 13.07 -11.23
C ASP A 30 -12.59 11.64 -11.62
N LEU A 31 -13.05 11.18 -12.80
CA LEU A 31 -12.69 9.88 -13.34
C LEU A 31 -11.19 9.76 -13.60
N MET A 32 -10.57 10.79 -14.20
CA MET A 32 -9.12 10.81 -14.44
C MET A 32 -8.33 10.74 -13.14
N HIS A 33 -8.74 11.49 -12.11
CA HIS A 33 -8.10 11.46 -10.80
C HIS A 33 -8.23 10.08 -10.14
N GLN A 34 -9.42 9.46 -10.18
CA GLN A 34 -9.64 8.12 -9.65
C GLN A 34 -8.78 7.07 -10.37
N ALA A 35 -8.69 7.13 -11.70
CA ALA A 35 -7.85 6.23 -12.48
C ALA A 35 -6.36 6.39 -12.10
N HIS A 36 -5.90 7.63 -11.93
CA HIS A 36 -4.53 7.92 -11.54
C HIS A 36 -4.21 7.38 -10.13
N VAL A 37 -5.07 7.65 -9.15
CA VAL A 37 -4.91 7.17 -7.77
C VAL A 37 -4.89 5.63 -7.73
N ARG A 38 -5.77 4.97 -8.48
CA ARG A 38 -5.78 3.50 -8.63
C ARG A 38 -4.44 3.00 -9.16
N GLN A 39 -3.91 3.60 -10.23
CA GLN A 39 -2.65 3.18 -10.83
C GLN A 39 -1.49 3.31 -9.83
N LEU A 40 -1.39 4.44 -9.13
CA LEU A 40 -0.36 4.67 -8.13
C LEU A 40 -0.48 3.73 -6.92
N THR A 41 -1.70 3.42 -6.50
CA THR A 41 -1.95 2.51 -5.37
C THR A 41 -1.54 1.07 -5.72
N ASN A 42 -1.85 0.63 -6.94
CA ASN A 42 -1.48 -0.70 -7.43
C ASN A 42 0.03 -0.88 -7.64
N ALA A 43 0.77 0.21 -7.86
CA ALA A 43 2.23 0.17 -7.98
C ALA A 43 2.96 -0.06 -6.65
N ARG A 44 2.27 0.03 -5.50
CA ARG A 44 2.87 -0.18 -4.18
C ARG A 44 3.06 -1.67 -3.92
N LEU A 45 4.29 -2.06 -3.56
CA LEU A 45 4.67 -3.47 -3.37
C LEU A 45 4.16 -4.09 -2.05
N GLY A 46 3.98 -3.29 -0.98
CA GLY A 46 3.41 -3.77 0.27
C GLY A 46 4.29 -4.71 1.11
N THR A 47 5.62 -4.73 0.93
CA THR A 47 6.57 -5.60 1.66
C THR A 47 6.88 -5.14 3.09
N HIS A 48 5.87 -4.70 3.84
CA HIS A 48 6.00 -4.35 5.26
C HIS A 48 5.44 -5.49 6.09
N ASP A 49 6.08 -5.76 7.22
CA ASP A 49 5.64 -6.79 8.17
C ASP A 49 6.08 -6.43 9.59
N THR A 50 5.28 -6.81 10.58
CA THR A 50 5.60 -6.64 12.00
C THR A 50 5.30 -7.90 12.79
N LYS A 51 6.16 -8.20 13.77
CA LYS A 51 6.03 -9.43 14.54
C LYS A 51 4.85 -9.34 15.51
N THR A 52 3.91 -10.25 15.32
CA THR A 52 2.84 -10.54 16.27
C THR A 52 3.38 -11.22 17.53
N ARG A 53 2.55 -11.30 18.58
CA ARG A 53 2.90 -11.98 19.85
C ARG A 53 3.45 -13.41 19.65
N SER A 54 2.98 -14.12 18.63
CA SER A 54 3.39 -15.48 18.27
C SER A 54 4.81 -15.54 17.71
N GLU A 55 5.21 -14.54 16.93
CA GLU A 55 6.46 -14.51 16.17
C GLU A 55 7.63 -13.90 16.94
N VAL A 56 7.35 -13.11 17.98
CA VAL A 56 8.37 -12.59 18.88
C VAL A 56 9.07 -13.75 19.61
N ALA A 57 10.40 -13.76 19.61
CA ALA A 57 11.19 -14.80 20.26
C ALA A 57 11.01 -14.79 21.80
N GLY A 58 11.00 -15.98 22.42
CA GLY A 58 10.87 -16.15 23.87
C GLY A 58 9.44 -16.44 24.34
N GLY A 59 9.18 -16.28 25.64
CA GLY A 59 7.86 -16.59 26.23
C GLY A 59 7.60 -18.10 26.36
N GLY A 60 6.35 -18.54 26.13
CA GLY A 60 5.95 -19.95 26.17
C GLY A 60 5.64 -20.52 27.56
N ARG A 61 6.32 -20.02 28.61
CA ARG A 61 5.99 -20.34 30.00
C ARG A 61 5.29 -19.16 30.67
N LYS A 62 4.29 -19.46 31.50
CA LYS A 62 3.66 -18.47 32.36
C LYS A 62 4.71 -17.80 33.26
N PRO A 63 4.80 -16.46 33.30
CA PRO A 63 5.85 -15.77 34.06
C PRO A 63 5.84 -16.08 35.57
N TRP A 64 4.65 -16.22 36.16
CA TRP A 64 4.47 -16.59 37.56
C TRP A 64 3.13 -17.30 37.83
N LYS A 65 2.99 -17.86 39.04
CA LYS A 65 1.78 -18.55 39.50
C LYS A 65 0.55 -17.63 39.45
N GLN A 66 -0.63 -18.19 39.20
CA GLN A 66 -1.89 -17.44 39.04
C GLN A 66 -2.32 -16.65 40.29
N LYS A 67 -1.93 -17.12 41.48
CA LYS A 67 -2.25 -16.56 42.80
C LYS A 67 -1.05 -16.71 43.74
N GLY A 68 -1.06 -16.01 44.88
CA GLY A 68 -0.05 -16.14 45.94
C GLY A 68 1.26 -15.38 45.70
N THR A 69 1.29 -14.46 44.72
CA THR A 69 2.50 -13.72 44.32
C THR A 69 2.42 -12.21 44.56
N GLY A 70 1.27 -11.66 44.93
CA GLY A 70 1.05 -10.21 45.12
C GLY A 70 1.13 -9.36 43.84
N ARG A 71 1.40 -9.97 42.68
CA ARG A 71 1.54 -9.28 41.38
C ARG A 71 0.28 -9.40 40.53
N ALA A 72 0.13 -8.51 39.55
CA ALA A 72 -0.92 -8.61 38.52
C ALA A 72 -0.82 -9.94 37.75
N ARG A 73 -1.92 -10.42 37.18
CA ARG A 73 -1.94 -11.71 36.45
C ARG A 73 -1.35 -11.56 35.06
N GLN A 74 -0.52 -12.52 34.66
CA GLN A 74 0.15 -12.50 33.36
C GLN A 74 0.16 -13.89 32.72
N GLY A 75 -0.06 -13.91 31.41
CA GLY A 75 -0.06 -15.13 30.59
C GLY A 75 1.24 -15.35 29.83
N SER A 76 1.88 -14.28 29.37
CA SER A 76 3.15 -14.34 28.62
C SER A 76 3.94 -13.05 28.84
N THR A 77 5.26 -13.15 28.74
CA THR A 77 6.16 -11.98 28.69
C THR A 77 6.12 -11.25 27.34
N ARG A 78 5.52 -11.86 26.30
CA ARG A 78 5.43 -11.30 24.94
C ARG A 78 4.17 -10.47 24.69
N ALA A 79 3.33 -10.25 25.71
CA ALA A 79 2.07 -9.53 25.51
C ALA A 79 2.32 -8.04 25.19
N PRO A 80 1.41 -7.35 24.47
CA PRO A 80 1.68 -6.03 23.88
C PRO A 80 2.02 -4.93 24.90
N HIS A 81 1.51 -5.04 26.13
CA HIS A 81 1.81 -4.08 27.19
C HIS A 81 3.20 -4.26 27.83
N TRP A 82 3.88 -5.38 27.54
CA TRP A 82 5.27 -5.59 27.96
C TRP A 82 6.24 -4.94 26.99
N LYS A 83 7.35 -4.40 27.52
CA LYS A 83 8.48 -3.96 26.70
C LYS A 83 9.03 -5.16 25.91
N GLY A 84 9.10 -5.02 24.58
CA GLY A 84 9.51 -6.10 23.68
C GLY A 84 8.41 -7.14 23.40
N GLY A 85 7.15 -6.85 23.75
CA GLY A 85 6.00 -7.63 23.33
C GLY A 85 5.68 -7.48 21.83
N GLY A 86 4.83 -8.36 21.31
CA GLY A 86 4.42 -8.31 19.90
C GLY A 86 3.38 -7.23 19.60
N GLY A 87 3.37 -6.77 18.34
CA GLY A 87 2.36 -5.85 17.81
C GLY A 87 0.97 -6.50 17.71
N VAL A 88 -0.08 -5.68 17.66
CA VAL A 88 -1.49 -6.13 17.58
C VAL A 88 -2.15 -5.72 16.26
N HIS A 89 -1.87 -4.49 15.78
CA HIS A 89 -2.45 -3.92 14.57
C HIS A 89 -1.38 -3.12 13.81
N THR A 90 -0.46 -3.83 13.17
CA THR A 90 0.70 -3.24 12.48
C THR A 90 1.12 -4.11 11.30
#